data_AF-A0A944XQQ2-F1
#
_entry.id   AF-A0A944XQQ2-F1
#
_cell.length_a   1.000
_cell.length_b   1.000
_cell.length_c   1.000
_cell.angle_alpha   90.00
_cell.angle_beta   90.00
_cell.angle_gamma   90.00
#
_symmetry.space_group_name_H-M   'P 1'
#
loop_
_entity.id
_entity.type
_entity.pdbx_description
1 polymer ?
#
loop_
_entity_poly.entity_id
_entity_poly.type
_entity_poly.pdbx_seq_one_letter_code
_entity_poly.pdbx_strand_id
1 'polypeptide(L)'
;MKKNINPQIFREYDIRGLVDVDLTQESTELIGKSIGTYIYRNGGKTLTVGYDMRASSTPFRDSLIRGINSTGCDVIDIGMVPTPIAYFSLHHLKPDGGVMITGSHNPSEFNGFKISNGLHSLYGESIQELRRLIDSNDFELGSGKLSKENVLEEYIQDIFDRVKVSRSVKVVVDGGNGCFGIVGPKLLKRIGANIIELYCEPDGNFPNHHPDPTVEKNMLDLSKKVKEERAELGIGFDGDADRIGIVDEKGEILWGDQLLMIFARDILKYNPGATIVGEVKCSQNLFKDIEGHGGIAVMSAAGHSLIKNKMQETNSLLAGEMSGHICFADDYYGFDDAIYAACRILQIVASSKIKVSEMLLDVPKTEATPE
;
A
#
# COMPACT_ATOMS: atom_id res chain seq x y z
N MET A 1 27.37 -2.18 -26.41
CA MET A 1 27.00 -0.76 -26.20
C MET A 1 26.37 -0.66 -24.84
N LYS A 2 26.85 0.22 -23.95
CA LYS A 2 26.20 0.48 -22.65
C LYS A 2 24.77 0.95 -22.94
N LYS A 3 23.77 0.12 -22.67
CA LYS A 3 22.40 0.62 -22.63
C LYS A 3 22.25 1.36 -21.31
N ASN A 4 22.37 2.69 -21.37
CA ASN A 4 22.09 3.52 -20.22
C ASN A 4 20.59 3.38 -19.90
N ILE A 5 20.28 2.83 -18.73
CA ILE A 5 18.93 2.90 -18.17
C ILE A 5 18.62 4.37 -17.92
N ASN A 6 17.39 4.81 -18.22
CA ASN A 6 16.97 6.18 -17.96
C ASN A 6 17.13 6.48 -16.46
N PRO A 7 18.01 7.42 -16.04
CA PRO A 7 18.27 7.65 -14.62
C PRO A 7 17.06 8.20 -13.87
N GLN A 8 16.08 8.78 -14.56
CA GLN A 8 14.88 9.37 -13.96
C GLN A 8 13.88 8.34 -13.43
N ILE A 9 14.07 7.06 -13.76
CA ILE A 9 13.22 6.00 -13.23
C ILE A 9 13.55 5.68 -11.77
N PHE A 10 14.77 6.00 -11.32
CA PHE A 10 15.23 5.81 -9.95
C PHE A 10 14.80 7.02 -9.13
N ARG A 11 13.59 6.95 -8.58
CA ARG A 11 12.95 8.05 -7.84
C ARG A 11 13.33 7.99 -6.35
N GLU A 12 12.71 8.85 -5.56
CA GLU A 12 12.99 8.93 -4.13
C GLU A 12 12.56 7.65 -3.37
N TYR A 13 11.42 7.03 -3.72
CA TYR A 13 10.85 5.93 -2.93
C TYR A 13 10.74 4.59 -3.68
N ASP A 14 10.92 4.62 -4.99
CA ASP A 14 10.72 3.46 -5.85
C ASP A 14 11.47 3.61 -7.18
N ILE A 15 11.38 2.57 -8.00
CA ILE A 15 11.72 2.64 -9.41
C ILE A 15 10.43 2.66 -10.22
N ARG A 16 10.27 3.62 -11.14
CA ARG A 16 9.02 3.80 -11.91
C ARG A 16 9.29 4.29 -13.33
N GLY A 17 8.68 3.66 -14.33
CA GLY A 17 8.84 4.08 -15.73
C GLY A 17 7.78 3.53 -16.67
N LEU A 18 7.81 4.02 -17.90
CA LEU A 18 6.98 3.53 -19.00
C LEU A 18 7.47 2.16 -19.48
N VAL A 19 6.53 1.22 -19.64
CA VAL A 19 6.77 -0.10 -20.23
C VAL A 19 7.25 0.07 -21.68
N ASP A 20 8.22 -0.75 -22.07
CA ASP A 20 8.88 -0.79 -23.39
C ASP A 20 9.65 0.47 -23.80
N VAL A 21 9.64 1.53 -22.97
CA VAL A 21 10.40 2.76 -23.16
C VAL A 21 11.50 2.87 -22.11
N ASP A 22 11.10 2.93 -20.84
CA ASP A 22 11.99 3.05 -19.69
C ASP A 22 12.29 1.67 -19.08
N LEU A 23 11.26 0.84 -18.98
CA LEU A 23 11.28 -0.49 -18.41
C LEU A 23 11.09 -1.53 -19.51
N THR A 24 12.12 -2.35 -19.71
CA THR A 24 12.16 -3.44 -20.67
C THR A 24 12.57 -4.71 -19.91
N GLN A 25 12.35 -5.88 -20.49
CA GLN A 25 12.85 -7.13 -19.89
C GLN A 25 14.36 -7.12 -19.60
N GLU A 26 15.15 -6.43 -20.41
CA GLU A 26 16.60 -6.31 -20.22
C GLU A 26 16.94 -5.35 -19.08
N SER A 27 16.32 -4.16 -19.03
CA SER A 27 16.56 -3.23 -17.92
C SER A 27 16.05 -3.79 -16.59
N THR A 28 14.93 -4.52 -16.61
CA THR A 28 14.42 -5.22 -15.42
C THR A 28 15.36 -6.32 -14.92
N GLU A 29 16.04 -7.06 -15.82
CA GLU A 29 17.04 -8.05 -15.40
C GLU A 29 18.27 -7.37 -14.75
N LEU A 30 18.70 -6.22 -15.28
CA LEU A 30 19.77 -5.41 -14.67
C LEU A 30 19.37 -4.85 -13.29
N ILE A 31 18.11 -4.41 -13.15
CA ILE A 31 17.55 -4.01 -11.85
C ILE A 31 17.53 -5.20 -10.88
N GLY A 32 17.15 -6.40 -11.34
CA GLY A 32 17.26 -7.61 -10.53
C GLY A 32 18.67 -7.90 -10.06
N LYS A 33 19.68 -7.71 -10.92
CA LYS A 33 21.10 -7.88 -10.55
C LYS A 33 21.55 -6.86 -9.51
N SER A 34 21.16 -5.59 -9.64
CA SER A 34 21.55 -4.58 -8.65
C SER A 34 20.88 -4.81 -7.30
N ILE A 35 19.59 -5.20 -7.28
CA ILE A 35 18.87 -5.55 -6.06
C ILE A 35 19.51 -6.77 -5.38
N GLY A 36 19.75 -7.85 -6.12
CA GLY A 36 20.39 -9.06 -5.59
C GLY A 36 21.80 -8.79 -5.05
N THR A 37 22.58 -7.98 -5.77
CA THR A 37 23.92 -7.53 -5.33
C THR A 37 23.84 -6.72 -4.04
N TYR A 38 22.90 -5.77 -3.97
CA TYR A 38 22.70 -4.93 -2.79
C TYR A 38 22.33 -5.77 -1.57
N ILE A 39 21.35 -6.68 -1.69
CA ILE A 39 20.94 -7.56 -0.58
C ILE A 39 22.08 -8.50 -0.16
N TYR A 40 22.78 -9.10 -1.14
CA TYR A 40 23.93 -9.97 -0.86
C TYR A 40 25.04 -9.26 -0.07
N ARG A 41 25.39 -8.04 -0.48
CA ARG A 41 26.42 -7.22 0.20
C ARG A 41 25.99 -6.75 1.59
N ASN A 42 24.69 -6.65 1.83
CA ASN A 42 24.12 -6.40 3.15
C ASN A 42 23.91 -7.69 3.97
N GLY A 43 24.45 -8.83 3.52
CA GLY A 43 24.45 -10.10 4.25
C GLY A 43 23.21 -10.97 4.03
N GLY A 44 22.27 -10.53 3.20
CA GLY A 44 21.06 -11.29 2.85
C GLY A 44 21.28 -12.27 1.70
N LYS A 45 20.40 -13.26 1.56
CA LYS A 45 20.45 -14.27 0.49
C LYS A 45 19.09 -14.67 -0.04
N THR A 46 17.98 -14.28 0.58
CA THR A 46 16.64 -14.67 0.14
C THR A 46 15.76 -13.45 -0.04
N LEU A 47 15.06 -13.36 -1.16
CA LEU A 47 14.10 -12.28 -1.43
C LEU A 47 12.72 -12.85 -1.75
N THR A 48 11.65 -12.19 -1.31
CA THR A 48 10.31 -12.41 -1.87
C THR A 48 10.07 -11.54 -3.10
N VAL A 49 9.36 -12.06 -4.11
CA VAL A 49 8.95 -11.28 -5.29
C VAL A 49 7.45 -11.45 -5.51
N GLY A 50 6.71 -10.35 -5.41
CA GLY A 50 5.29 -10.26 -5.75
C GLY A 50 5.06 -9.31 -6.91
N TYR A 51 3.88 -9.38 -7.54
CA TYR A 51 3.56 -8.51 -8.67
C TYR A 51 2.07 -8.16 -8.78
N ASP A 52 1.76 -7.02 -9.39
CA ASP A 52 0.38 -6.58 -9.63
C ASP A 52 -0.22 -7.20 -10.91
N MET A 53 -1.51 -6.96 -11.16
CA MET A 53 -2.28 -7.51 -12.28
C MET A 53 -1.94 -6.91 -13.67
N ARG A 54 -0.93 -6.04 -13.80
CA ARG A 54 -0.59 -5.45 -15.11
C ARG A 54 -0.02 -6.51 -16.06
N ALA A 55 -0.33 -6.36 -17.34
CA ALA A 55 0.16 -7.29 -18.37
C ALA A 55 1.70 -7.37 -18.42
N SER A 56 2.39 -6.26 -18.16
CA SER A 56 3.86 -6.19 -18.12
C SER A 56 4.49 -6.82 -16.88
N SER A 57 3.72 -7.05 -15.82
CA SER A 57 4.24 -7.54 -14.54
C SER A 57 4.75 -8.98 -14.60
N THR A 58 4.12 -9.86 -15.39
CA THR A 58 4.58 -11.24 -15.57
C THR A 58 5.95 -11.34 -16.26
N PRO A 59 6.18 -10.72 -17.44
CA PRO A 59 7.52 -10.76 -18.06
C PRO A 59 8.56 -10.01 -17.23
N PHE A 60 8.19 -8.95 -16.51
CA PHE A 60 9.10 -8.27 -15.59
C PHE A 60 9.48 -9.12 -14.39
N ARG A 61 8.54 -9.89 -13.81
CA ARG A 61 8.85 -10.90 -12.78
C ARG A 61 9.93 -11.85 -13.28
N ASP A 62 9.76 -12.45 -14.45
CA ASP A 62 10.73 -13.42 -14.96
C ASP A 62 12.13 -12.82 -15.15
N SER A 63 12.20 -11.60 -15.69
CA SER A 63 13.46 -10.87 -15.83
C SER A 63 14.10 -10.51 -14.49
N LEU A 64 13.31 -10.00 -13.55
CA LEU A 64 13.77 -9.59 -12.23
C LEU A 64 14.35 -10.79 -11.48
N ILE A 65 13.63 -11.92 -11.47
CA ILE A 65 14.05 -13.16 -10.81
C ILE A 65 15.33 -13.71 -11.43
N ARG A 66 15.47 -13.71 -12.76
CA ARG A 66 16.73 -14.11 -13.42
C ARG A 66 17.89 -13.23 -12.97
N GLY A 67 17.66 -11.91 -12.90
CA GLY A 67 18.65 -10.95 -12.42
C GLY A 67 19.08 -11.25 -10.99
N ILE A 68 18.13 -11.38 -10.07
CA ILE A 68 18.39 -11.67 -8.65
C ILE A 68 19.13 -13.00 -8.50
N ASN A 69 18.63 -14.08 -9.09
CA ASN A 69 19.26 -15.40 -8.98
C ASN A 69 20.70 -15.42 -9.53
N SER A 70 21.01 -14.61 -10.54
CA SER A 70 22.37 -14.53 -11.10
C SER A 70 23.41 -13.93 -10.14
N THR A 71 22.96 -13.34 -9.01
CA THR A 71 23.83 -12.81 -7.95
C THR A 71 24.10 -13.83 -6.84
N GLY A 72 23.44 -14.99 -6.87
CA GLY A 72 23.50 -15.99 -5.80
C GLY A 72 22.43 -15.86 -4.71
N CYS A 73 21.53 -14.87 -4.80
CA CYS A 73 20.35 -14.78 -3.95
C CYS A 73 19.23 -15.69 -4.44
N ASP A 74 18.57 -16.41 -3.54
CA ASP A 74 17.36 -17.18 -3.79
C ASP A 74 16.12 -16.25 -3.85
N VAL A 75 15.12 -16.63 -4.65
CA VAL A 75 13.84 -15.95 -4.75
C VAL A 75 12.69 -16.87 -4.34
N ILE A 76 11.79 -16.34 -3.52
CA ILE A 76 10.46 -16.87 -3.24
C ILE A 76 9.43 -16.04 -4.03
N ASP A 77 8.92 -16.58 -5.13
CA ASP A 77 7.85 -15.95 -5.91
C ASP A 77 6.51 -16.14 -5.20
N ILE A 78 5.92 -15.03 -4.73
CA ILE A 78 4.64 -15.00 -4.00
C ILE A 78 3.44 -14.75 -4.92
N GLY A 79 3.67 -14.67 -6.23
CA GLY A 79 2.62 -14.56 -7.23
C GLY A 79 2.03 -13.15 -7.36
N MET A 80 0.82 -13.11 -7.92
CA MET A 80 0.06 -11.88 -8.10
C MET A 80 -0.63 -11.50 -6.79
N VAL A 81 -0.23 -10.38 -6.19
CA VAL A 81 -0.69 -9.98 -4.84
C VAL A 81 -0.81 -8.45 -4.74
N PRO A 82 -1.65 -7.92 -3.83
CA PRO A 82 -1.53 -6.54 -3.37
C PRO A 82 -0.16 -6.20 -2.79
N THR A 83 0.25 -4.95 -2.90
CA THR A 83 1.47 -4.43 -2.26
C THR A 83 1.53 -4.73 -0.75
N PRO A 84 0.47 -4.56 0.07
CA PRO A 84 0.56 -4.91 1.48
C PRO A 84 0.84 -6.40 1.75
N ILE A 85 0.45 -7.31 0.86
CA ILE A 85 0.77 -8.74 1.02
C ILE A 85 2.25 -8.99 0.72
N ALA A 86 2.86 -8.24 -0.20
CA ALA A 86 4.30 -8.28 -0.40
C ALA A 86 5.04 -7.83 0.88
N TYR A 87 4.57 -6.80 1.58
CA TYR A 87 5.13 -6.42 2.88
C TYR A 87 4.86 -7.47 3.97
N PHE A 88 3.64 -8.00 4.06
CA PHE A 88 3.31 -9.09 4.98
C PHE A 88 4.23 -10.30 4.81
N SER A 89 4.60 -10.64 3.57
CA SER A 89 5.54 -11.74 3.29
C SER A 89 6.89 -11.56 3.99
N LEU A 90 7.33 -10.31 4.20
CA LEU A 90 8.57 -10.00 4.90
C LEU A 90 8.50 -10.36 6.39
N HIS A 91 7.31 -10.21 7.00
CA HIS A 91 7.07 -10.59 8.39
C HIS A 91 6.80 -12.09 8.55
N HIS A 92 6.07 -12.68 7.59
CA HIS A 92 5.62 -14.06 7.65
C HIS A 92 6.72 -15.06 7.25
N LEU A 93 7.34 -14.87 6.09
CA LEU A 93 8.38 -15.76 5.56
C LEU A 93 9.78 -15.38 6.03
N LYS A 94 9.96 -14.15 6.51
CA LYS A 94 11.24 -13.59 6.99
C LYS A 94 12.41 -13.74 5.99
N PRO A 95 12.22 -13.37 4.71
CA PRO A 95 13.34 -13.22 3.77
C PRO A 95 14.23 -12.06 4.20
N ASP A 96 15.38 -11.93 3.56
CA ASP A 96 16.33 -10.83 3.77
C ASP A 96 15.96 -9.57 2.97
N GLY A 97 14.88 -9.61 2.21
CA GLY A 97 14.34 -8.48 1.46
C GLY A 97 13.16 -8.89 0.58
N GLY A 98 12.64 -7.96 -0.19
CA GLY A 98 11.58 -8.27 -1.15
C GLY A 98 11.34 -7.18 -2.17
N VAL A 99 10.69 -7.57 -3.26
CA VAL A 99 10.34 -6.68 -4.36
C VAL A 99 8.88 -6.86 -4.72
N MET A 100 8.15 -5.75 -4.78
CA MET A 100 6.81 -5.69 -5.35
C MET A 100 6.88 -5.00 -6.71
N ILE A 101 6.52 -5.74 -7.76
CA ILE A 101 6.43 -5.23 -9.14
C ILE A 101 5.05 -4.62 -9.32
N THR A 102 4.99 -3.32 -9.44
CA THR A 102 3.70 -2.65 -9.56
C THR A 102 3.84 -1.32 -10.27
N GLY A 103 2.79 -0.89 -10.97
CA GLY A 103 2.57 0.48 -11.44
C GLY A 103 1.82 1.39 -10.45
N SER A 104 1.45 0.89 -9.27
CA SER A 104 0.54 1.52 -8.30
C SER A 104 -0.72 2.07 -8.99
N HIS A 105 -1.12 3.31 -8.73
CA HIS A 105 -2.17 4.00 -9.47
C HIS A 105 -1.75 4.52 -10.84
N ASN A 106 -0.53 4.38 -11.36
CA ASN A 106 -0.26 5.01 -12.67
C ASN A 106 -1.11 4.37 -13.80
N PRO A 107 -1.27 5.04 -14.96
CA PRO A 107 -1.90 4.43 -16.13
C PRO A 107 -1.27 3.08 -16.54
N SER A 108 -1.98 2.25 -17.32
CA SER A 108 -1.60 0.85 -17.60
C SER A 108 -0.22 0.71 -18.28
N GLU A 109 0.22 1.74 -19.00
CA GLU A 109 1.54 1.83 -19.64
C GLU A 109 2.71 2.02 -18.66
N PHE A 110 2.45 2.23 -17.37
CA PHE A 110 3.49 2.31 -16.33
C PHE A 110 3.67 0.99 -15.57
N ASN A 111 4.89 0.76 -15.10
CA ASN A 111 5.20 -0.23 -14.07
C ASN A 111 6.39 0.24 -13.23
N GLY A 112 6.82 -0.55 -12.25
CA GLY A 112 7.83 -0.15 -11.30
C GLY A 112 8.13 -1.22 -10.25
N PHE A 113 8.97 -0.84 -9.29
CA PHE A 113 9.48 -1.72 -8.24
C PHE A 113 9.51 -0.98 -6.91
N LYS A 114 8.76 -1.48 -5.92
CA LYS A 114 8.92 -1.12 -4.51
C LYS A 114 9.83 -2.16 -3.87
N ILE A 115 10.91 -1.73 -3.21
CA ILE A 115 12.02 -2.61 -2.81
C ILE A 115 12.23 -2.50 -1.30
N SER A 116 12.41 -3.64 -0.64
CA SER A 116 12.71 -3.73 0.79
C SER A 116 14.00 -4.50 1.06
N ASN A 117 14.78 -4.03 2.04
CA ASN A 117 15.90 -4.72 2.65
C ASN A 117 15.51 -5.11 4.08
N GLY A 118 15.39 -6.41 4.34
CA GLY A 118 14.65 -6.93 5.49
C GLY A 118 13.23 -6.35 5.51
N LEU A 119 12.86 -5.71 6.64
CA LEU A 119 11.57 -5.05 6.83
C LEU A 119 11.56 -3.57 6.39
N HIS A 120 12.70 -3.03 5.92
CA HIS A 120 12.83 -1.60 5.64
C HIS A 120 12.73 -1.31 4.14
N SER A 121 11.87 -0.36 3.76
CA SER A 121 11.77 0.12 2.38
C SER A 121 13.04 0.88 1.98
N LEU A 122 13.55 0.63 0.78
CA LEU A 122 14.63 1.43 0.21
C LEU A 122 14.10 2.78 -0.27
N TYR A 123 14.86 3.84 -0.03
CA TYR A 123 14.57 5.19 -0.48
C TYR A 123 15.87 5.99 -0.67
N GLY A 124 15.76 7.15 -1.34
CA GLY A 124 16.82 8.14 -1.53
C GLY A 124 18.13 7.52 -2.05
N GLU A 125 19.21 7.67 -1.27
CA GLU A 125 20.53 7.19 -1.64
C GLU A 125 20.62 5.67 -1.86
N SER A 126 19.77 4.87 -1.20
CA SER A 126 19.78 3.42 -1.41
C SER A 126 19.26 3.06 -2.81
N ILE A 127 18.25 3.78 -3.32
CA ILE A 127 17.76 3.59 -4.70
C ILE A 127 18.81 4.09 -5.70
N GLN A 128 19.49 5.21 -5.41
CA GLN A 128 20.59 5.69 -6.25
C GLN A 128 21.80 4.73 -6.24
N GLU A 129 22.03 4.00 -5.15
CA GLU A 129 23.05 2.95 -5.10
C GLU A 129 22.77 1.82 -6.09
N LEU A 130 21.52 1.36 -6.20
CA LEU A 130 21.13 0.36 -7.20
C LEU A 130 21.46 0.82 -8.62
N ARG A 131 21.22 2.10 -8.93
CA ARG A 131 21.61 2.70 -10.21
C ARG A 131 23.12 2.69 -10.40
N ARG A 132 23.90 3.09 -9.38
CA ARG A 132 25.37 3.12 -9.45
C ARG A 132 25.96 1.73 -9.73
N LEU A 133 25.40 0.67 -9.13
CA LEU A 133 25.79 -0.72 -9.42
C LEU A 133 25.58 -1.07 -10.90
N ILE A 134 24.45 -0.64 -11.49
CA ILE A 134 24.18 -0.85 -12.91
C ILE A 134 25.14 -0.06 -13.81
N ASP A 135 25.32 1.23 -13.53
CA ASP A 135 26.16 2.13 -14.34
C ASP A 135 27.64 1.69 -14.38
N SER A 136 28.11 1.09 -13.27
CA SER A 136 29.46 0.54 -13.09
C SER A 136 29.59 -0.94 -13.48
N ASN A 137 28.48 -1.63 -13.75
CA ASN A 137 28.43 -3.08 -13.97
C ASN A 137 29.10 -3.86 -12.82
N ASP A 138 28.90 -3.38 -11.60
CA ASP A 138 29.41 -3.94 -10.36
C ASP A 138 28.33 -4.84 -9.74
N PHE A 139 28.37 -6.12 -10.10
CA PHE A 139 27.40 -7.11 -9.67
C PHE A 139 28.08 -8.29 -8.98
N GLU A 140 27.43 -8.81 -7.94
CA GLU A 140 27.77 -10.15 -7.45
C GLU A 140 27.40 -11.21 -8.49
N LEU A 141 28.10 -12.34 -8.43
CA LEU A 141 27.90 -13.47 -9.33
C LEU A 141 27.61 -14.73 -8.52
N GLY A 142 26.56 -15.45 -8.90
CA GLY A 142 26.18 -16.69 -8.26
C GLY A 142 25.02 -17.37 -8.98
N SER A 143 24.47 -18.38 -8.31
CA SER A 143 23.30 -19.12 -8.78
C SER A 143 22.35 -19.35 -7.62
N GLY A 144 21.34 -18.51 -7.52
CA GLY A 144 20.20 -18.69 -6.64
C GLY A 144 19.17 -19.67 -7.19
N LYS A 145 18.18 -19.98 -6.37
CA LYS A 145 17.06 -20.87 -6.66
C LYS A 145 15.76 -20.08 -6.65
N LEU A 146 14.81 -20.55 -7.44
CA LEU A 146 13.43 -20.09 -7.40
C LEU A 146 12.56 -21.11 -6.66
N SER A 147 11.83 -20.67 -5.65
CA SER A 147 10.69 -21.37 -5.07
C SER A 147 9.42 -20.53 -5.24
N LYS A 148 8.26 -21.14 -4.98
CA LYS A 148 6.95 -20.48 -5.03
C LYS A 148 6.22 -20.72 -3.72
N GLU A 149 5.63 -19.68 -3.17
CA GLU A 149 4.82 -19.76 -1.96
C GLU A 149 3.54 -18.94 -2.15
N ASN A 150 2.44 -19.37 -1.55
CA ASN A 150 1.20 -18.59 -1.53
C ASN A 150 0.91 -18.21 -0.08
N VAL A 151 0.89 -16.91 0.22
CA VAL A 151 0.72 -16.36 1.57
C VAL A 151 -0.66 -15.72 1.79
N LEU A 152 -1.60 -15.91 0.84
CA LEU A 152 -2.90 -15.24 0.86
C LEU A 152 -3.78 -15.71 2.04
N GLU A 153 -3.81 -17.01 2.33
CA GLU A 153 -4.64 -17.53 3.42
C GLU A 153 -4.08 -17.14 4.79
N GLU A 154 -2.76 -17.13 4.94
CA GLU A 154 -2.05 -16.71 6.15
C GLU A 154 -2.29 -15.22 6.42
N TYR A 155 -2.27 -14.39 5.37
CA TYR A 155 -2.63 -12.98 5.46
C TYR A 155 -4.09 -12.79 5.90
N ILE A 156 -5.03 -13.50 5.26
CA ILE A 156 -6.45 -13.45 5.64
C ILE A 156 -6.63 -13.87 7.11
N GLN A 157 -5.95 -14.94 7.53
CA GLN A 157 -6.04 -15.46 8.89
C GLN A 157 -5.49 -14.46 9.92
N ASP A 158 -4.33 -13.87 9.66
CA ASP A 158 -3.72 -12.87 10.54
C ASP A 158 -4.65 -11.67 10.77
N ILE A 159 -5.24 -11.11 9.70
CA ILE A 159 -6.19 -10.00 9.83
C ILE A 159 -7.48 -10.44 10.53
N PHE A 160 -8.01 -11.62 10.19
CA PHE A 160 -9.22 -12.14 10.83
C PHE A 160 -9.04 -12.33 12.34
N ASP A 161 -7.84 -12.72 12.78
CA ASP A 161 -7.55 -12.91 14.21
C ASP A 161 -7.48 -11.57 14.96
N ARG A 162 -6.96 -10.51 14.32
CA ARG A 162 -6.84 -9.15 14.88
C ARG A 162 -8.16 -8.38 14.88
N VAL A 163 -8.90 -8.41 13.78
CA VAL A 163 -10.06 -7.54 13.57
C VAL A 163 -11.36 -8.26 13.92
N LYS A 164 -12.12 -7.69 14.86
CA LYS A 164 -13.43 -8.21 15.28
C LYS A 164 -14.52 -7.19 14.98
N VAL A 165 -15.46 -7.55 14.11
CA VAL A 165 -16.60 -6.72 13.74
C VAL A 165 -17.83 -7.17 14.54
N SER A 166 -18.42 -6.27 15.33
CA SER A 166 -19.49 -6.60 16.29
C SER A 166 -20.87 -6.86 15.67
N ARG A 167 -21.08 -6.41 14.43
CA ARG A 167 -22.30 -6.60 13.63
C ARG A 167 -21.98 -6.57 12.15
N SER A 168 -22.82 -7.16 11.31
CA SER A 168 -22.68 -7.01 9.86
C SER A 168 -22.86 -5.54 9.47
N VAL A 169 -21.91 -5.02 8.68
CA VAL A 169 -21.93 -3.67 8.12
C VAL A 169 -22.18 -3.79 6.62
N LYS A 170 -23.17 -3.07 6.09
CA LYS A 170 -23.42 -3.03 4.63
C LYS A 170 -22.48 -2.03 3.99
N VAL A 171 -21.59 -2.49 3.12
CA VAL A 171 -20.52 -1.67 2.51
C VAL A 171 -20.44 -1.90 1.01
N VAL A 172 -20.22 -0.84 0.24
CA VAL A 172 -19.84 -0.95 -1.17
C VAL A 172 -18.31 -0.91 -1.25
N VAL A 173 -17.70 -1.82 -2.00
CA VAL A 173 -16.25 -1.85 -2.21
C VAL A 173 -15.93 -1.73 -3.68
N ASP A 174 -15.08 -0.78 -4.02
CA ASP A 174 -14.63 -0.51 -5.37
C ASP A 174 -13.15 -0.87 -5.53
N GLY A 175 -12.90 -1.97 -6.23
CA GLY A 175 -11.55 -2.44 -6.49
C GLY A 175 -10.85 -1.72 -7.64
N GLY A 176 -11.56 -0.94 -8.47
CA GLY A 176 -11.00 -0.25 -9.64
C GLY A 176 -10.25 -1.16 -10.63
N ASN A 177 -10.61 -2.47 -10.68
CA ASN A 177 -9.88 -3.54 -11.37
C ASN A 177 -8.44 -3.77 -10.88
N GLY A 178 -8.11 -3.25 -9.71
CA GLY A 178 -6.83 -3.38 -9.02
C GLY A 178 -6.65 -4.69 -8.24
N CYS A 179 -5.56 -4.74 -7.48
CA CYS A 179 -5.18 -5.92 -6.70
C CYS A 179 -6.10 -6.21 -5.51
N PHE A 180 -6.90 -5.24 -5.04
CA PHE A 180 -7.85 -5.45 -3.94
C PHE A 180 -8.73 -6.69 -4.17
N GLY A 181 -9.17 -6.90 -5.41
CA GLY A 181 -9.99 -8.03 -5.84
C GLY A 181 -9.45 -9.42 -5.50
N ILE A 182 -8.12 -9.56 -5.39
CA ILE A 182 -7.43 -10.84 -5.19
C ILE A 182 -7.78 -11.44 -3.82
N VAL A 183 -7.88 -10.60 -2.79
CA VAL A 183 -8.04 -11.06 -1.39
C VAL A 183 -9.18 -10.34 -0.67
N GLY A 184 -9.47 -9.10 -1.03
CA GLY A 184 -10.33 -8.16 -0.33
C GLY A 184 -11.75 -8.70 -0.13
N PRO A 185 -12.50 -9.04 -1.20
CA PRO A 185 -13.85 -9.56 -1.06
C PRO A 185 -13.95 -10.78 -0.15
N LYS A 186 -13.00 -11.72 -0.27
CA LYS A 186 -12.95 -12.93 0.58
C LYS A 186 -12.72 -12.58 2.05
N LEU A 187 -11.74 -11.71 2.33
CA LEU A 187 -11.42 -11.26 3.69
C LEU A 187 -12.59 -10.50 4.33
N LEU A 188 -13.18 -9.53 3.62
CA LEU A 188 -14.27 -8.72 4.15
C LEU A 188 -15.53 -9.56 4.46
N LYS A 189 -15.87 -10.53 3.58
CA LYS A 189 -16.92 -11.52 3.86
C LYS A 189 -16.57 -12.36 5.10
N ARG A 190 -15.31 -12.77 5.25
CA ARG A 190 -14.84 -13.60 6.37
C ARG A 190 -14.94 -12.89 7.73
N ILE A 191 -14.68 -11.59 7.80
CA ILE A 191 -14.86 -10.80 9.03
C ILE A 191 -16.34 -10.44 9.30
N GLY A 192 -17.27 -10.87 8.44
CA GLY A 192 -18.73 -10.72 8.63
C GLY A 192 -19.38 -9.51 7.97
N ALA A 193 -18.67 -8.80 7.08
CA ALA A 193 -19.23 -7.66 6.35
C ALA A 193 -20.21 -8.11 5.25
N ASN A 194 -21.22 -7.30 5.00
CA ASN A 194 -22.14 -7.45 3.88
C ASN A 194 -21.66 -6.56 2.72
N ILE A 195 -20.89 -7.15 1.81
CA ILE A 195 -20.21 -6.40 0.74
C ILE A 195 -21.03 -6.38 -0.55
N ILE A 196 -21.00 -5.23 -1.23
CA ILE A 196 -21.43 -5.04 -2.61
C ILE A 196 -20.20 -4.66 -3.41
N GLU A 197 -19.85 -5.48 -4.39
CA GLU A 197 -18.61 -5.35 -5.15
C GLU A 197 -18.82 -4.49 -6.40
N LEU A 198 -17.92 -3.54 -6.60
CA LEU A 198 -17.70 -2.80 -7.84
C LEU A 198 -16.29 -3.11 -8.32
N TYR A 199 -16.17 -3.46 -9.60
CA TYR A 199 -14.89 -3.57 -10.31
C TYR A 199 -13.81 -4.39 -9.56
N CYS A 200 -14.21 -5.45 -8.85
CA CYS A 200 -13.30 -6.26 -8.04
C CYS A 200 -12.60 -7.40 -8.82
N GLU A 201 -12.87 -7.56 -10.11
CA GLU A 201 -12.11 -8.50 -10.95
C GLU A 201 -10.82 -7.82 -11.42
N PRO A 202 -9.61 -8.34 -11.08
CA PRO A 202 -8.36 -7.74 -11.49
C PRO A 202 -8.19 -7.70 -13.01
N ASP A 203 -7.97 -6.51 -13.57
CA ASP A 203 -7.74 -6.29 -15.00
C ASP A 203 -6.82 -5.07 -15.17
N GLY A 204 -5.56 -5.32 -15.56
CA GLY A 204 -4.55 -4.28 -15.77
C GLY A 204 -4.83 -3.31 -16.91
N ASN A 205 -5.91 -3.49 -17.68
CA ASN A 205 -6.38 -2.49 -18.66
C ASN A 205 -7.23 -1.38 -18.03
N PHE A 206 -7.67 -1.55 -16.77
CA PHE A 206 -8.52 -0.58 -16.05
C PHE A 206 -9.76 -0.14 -16.86
N PRO A 207 -10.63 -1.08 -17.28
CA PRO A 207 -11.68 -0.81 -18.26
C PRO A 207 -12.84 0.09 -17.78
N ASN A 208 -12.95 0.34 -16.47
CA ASN A 208 -14.07 1.11 -15.89
C ASN A 208 -13.66 2.55 -15.57
N HIS A 209 -12.83 2.72 -14.55
CA HIS A 209 -12.14 3.95 -14.24
C HIS A 209 -10.72 3.62 -13.78
N HIS A 210 -9.90 4.66 -13.67
CA HIS A 210 -8.54 4.52 -13.17
C HIS A 210 -8.56 4.27 -11.65
N PRO A 211 -7.80 3.31 -11.09
CA PRO A 211 -7.85 2.99 -9.67
C PRO A 211 -6.99 3.99 -8.88
N ASP A 212 -7.53 5.19 -8.71
CA ASP A 212 -6.92 6.23 -7.89
C ASP A 212 -8.01 6.92 -7.06
N PRO A 213 -8.20 6.51 -5.80
CA PRO A 213 -9.31 6.97 -4.97
C PRO A 213 -9.13 8.40 -4.45
N THR A 214 -7.97 9.02 -4.70
CA THR A 214 -7.72 10.43 -4.38
C THR A 214 -8.30 11.39 -5.43
N VAL A 215 -8.79 10.87 -6.55
CA VAL A 215 -9.40 11.67 -7.62
C VAL A 215 -10.92 11.50 -7.57
N GLU A 216 -11.63 12.58 -7.26
CA GLU A 216 -13.09 12.56 -7.06
C GLU A 216 -13.87 11.89 -8.19
N LYS A 217 -13.45 12.10 -9.45
CA LYS A 217 -14.11 11.53 -10.63
C LYS A 217 -14.13 9.99 -10.61
N ASN A 218 -13.12 9.36 -10.01
CA ASN A 218 -13.00 7.91 -9.90
C ASN A 218 -13.88 7.35 -8.77
N MET A 219 -14.39 8.21 -7.88
CA MET A 219 -15.22 7.83 -6.73
C MET A 219 -16.73 8.00 -7.00
N LEU A 220 -17.11 8.44 -8.20
CA LEU A 220 -18.50 8.75 -8.56
C LEU A 220 -19.40 7.50 -8.55
N ASP A 221 -18.93 6.39 -9.13
CA ASP A 221 -19.70 5.14 -9.18
C ASP A 221 -19.87 4.55 -7.78
N LEU A 222 -18.81 4.59 -6.95
CA LEU A 222 -18.86 4.23 -5.54
C LEU A 222 -19.89 5.08 -4.77
N SER A 223 -19.80 6.41 -4.85
CA SER A 223 -20.75 7.34 -4.20
C SER A 223 -22.19 7.05 -4.60
N LYS A 224 -22.44 6.88 -5.90
CA LYS A 224 -23.76 6.56 -6.44
C LYS A 224 -24.26 5.22 -5.90
N LYS A 225 -23.44 4.18 -5.94
CA LYS A 225 -23.82 2.84 -5.50
C LYS A 225 -24.13 2.80 -4.01
N VAL A 226 -23.37 3.52 -3.18
CA VAL A 226 -23.63 3.63 -1.74
C VAL A 226 -25.03 4.18 -1.46
N LYS A 227 -25.42 5.25 -2.16
CA LYS A 227 -26.77 5.84 -2.05
C LYS A 227 -27.86 4.90 -2.55
N GLU A 228 -27.66 4.27 -3.71
CA GLU A 228 -28.62 3.32 -4.30
C GLU A 228 -28.90 2.14 -3.37
N GLU A 229 -27.83 1.60 -2.79
CA GLU A 229 -27.88 0.42 -1.94
C GLU A 229 -28.19 0.74 -0.49
N ARG A 230 -28.23 2.03 -0.13
CA ARG A 230 -28.32 2.48 1.28
C ARG A 230 -27.26 1.80 2.14
N ALA A 231 -26.05 1.70 1.61
CA ALA A 231 -24.90 1.19 2.35
C ALA A 231 -24.48 2.19 3.43
N GLU A 232 -23.81 1.71 4.47
CA GLU A 232 -23.35 2.53 5.59
C GLU A 232 -22.09 3.32 5.27
N LEU A 233 -21.34 2.87 4.26
CA LEU A 233 -20.15 3.51 3.69
C LEU A 233 -19.79 2.86 2.35
N GLY A 234 -18.91 3.52 1.61
CA GLY A 234 -18.19 2.95 0.48
C GLY A 234 -16.68 3.03 0.68
N ILE A 235 -15.95 2.06 0.14
CA ILE A 235 -14.49 1.99 0.21
C ILE A 235 -13.94 1.80 -1.20
N GLY A 236 -13.07 2.70 -1.64
CA GLY A 236 -12.33 2.61 -2.90
C GLY A 236 -10.86 2.29 -2.67
N PHE A 237 -10.27 1.52 -3.57
CA PHE A 237 -8.86 1.12 -3.50
C PHE A 237 -8.09 1.59 -4.73
N ASP A 238 -6.79 1.80 -4.57
CA ASP A 238 -5.90 2.04 -5.70
C ASP A 238 -5.40 0.73 -6.35
N GLY A 239 -4.62 0.86 -7.43
CA GLY A 239 -4.25 -0.25 -8.30
C GLY A 239 -3.53 -1.41 -7.60
N ASP A 240 -2.70 -1.12 -6.60
CA ASP A 240 -1.97 -2.12 -5.81
C ASP A 240 -2.45 -2.26 -4.36
N ALA A 241 -3.54 -1.56 -4.02
CA ALA A 241 -4.28 -1.64 -2.77
C ALA A 241 -3.46 -1.33 -1.51
N ASP A 242 -2.56 -0.35 -1.59
CA ASP A 242 -1.95 0.28 -0.41
C ASP A 242 -2.54 1.65 -0.07
N ARG A 243 -3.45 2.17 -0.91
CA ARG A 243 -4.25 3.37 -0.63
C ARG A 243 -5.75 3.12 -0.56
N ILE A 244 -6.39 3.81 0.37
CA ILE A 244 -7.83 3.73 0.63
C ILE A 244 -8.49 5.10 0.43
N GLY A 245 -9.67 5.12 -0.18
CA GLY A 245 -10.61 6.23 -0.14
C GLY A 245 -11.94 5.82 0.45
N ILE A 246 -12.63 6.73 1.12
CA ILE A 246 -13.91 6.46 1.79
C ILE A 246 -14.96 7.44 1.29
N VAL A 247 -16.18 6.92 1.12
CA VAL A 247 -17.39 7.75 1.06
C VAL A 247 -18.32 7.38 2.22
N ASP A 248 -18.96 8.38 2.81
CA ASP A 248 -19.97 8.16 3.85
C ASP A 248 -21.29 7.62 3.28
N GLU A 249 -22.28 7.40 4.15
CA GLU A 249 -23.60 6.89 3.74
C GLU A 249 -24.41 7.87 2.86
N LYS A 250 -23.98 9.14 2.75
CA LYS A 250 -24.56 10.16 1.87
C LYS A 250 -23.82 10.21 0.52
N GLY A 251 -22.72 9.46 0.39
CA GLY A 251 -21.86 9.44 -0.79
C GLY A 251 -20.89 10.62 -0.85
N GLU A 252 -20.62 11.28 0.29
CA GLU A 252 -19.63 12.34 0.39
C GLU A 252 -18.25 11.74 0.72
N ILE A 253 -17.21 12.26 0.07
CA ILE A 253 -15.83 11.75 0.24
C ILE A 253 -15.30 12.17 1.61
N LEU A 254 -14.64 11.22 2.30
CA LEU A 254 -13.76 11.50 3.43
C LEU A 254 -12.32 11.45 2.94
N TRP A 255 -11.61 12.56 3.09
CA TRP A 255 -10.22 12.70 2.69
C TRP A 255 -9.26 11.96 3.64
N GLY A 256 -8.03 11.69 3.19
CA GLY A 256 -7.06 10.87 3.93
C GLY A 256 -6.78 11.35 5.35
N ASP A 257 -6.71 12.66 5.57
CA ASP A 257 -6.52 13.26 6.89
C ASP A 257 -7.76 13.11 7.81
N GLN A 258 -8.97 13.23 7.26
CA GLN A 258 -10.23 12.96 7.96
C GLN A 258 -10.35 11.49 8.35
N LEU A 259 -10.01 10.59 7.44
CA LEU A 259 -9.97 9.16 7.73
C LEU A 259 -8.93 8.85 8.83
N LEU A 260 -7.77 9.49 8.76
CA LEU A 260 -6.73 9.36 9.79
C LEU A 260 -7.20 9.86 11.16
N MET A 261 -7.99 10.94 11.25
CA MET A 261 -8.61 11.39 12.50
C MET A 261 -9.51 10.30 13.11
N ILE A 262 -10.34 9.64 12.29
CA ILE A 262 -11.22 8.56 12.76
C ILE A 262 -10.41 7.41 13.37
N PHE A 263 -9.34 6.98 12.69
CA PHE A 263 -8.45 5.93 13.19
C PHE A 263 -7.68 6.37 14.45
N ALA A 264 -7.18 7.60 14.48
CA ALA A 264 -6.46 8.14 15.62
C ALA A 264 -7.35 8.19 16.88
N ARG A 265 -8.58 8.68 16.75
CA ARG A 265 -9.57 8.69 17.84
C ARG A 265 -9.85 7.29 18.37
N ASP A 266 -9.93 6.27 17.50
CA ASP A 266 -10.11 4.88 17.94
C ASP A 266 -8.91 4.34 18.72
N ILE A 267 -7.70 4.53 18.19
CA ILE A 267 -6.46 4.07 18.83
C ILE A 267 -6.24 4.77 20.18
N LEU A 268 -6.46 6.08 20.26
CA LEU A 268 -6.22 6.88 21.46
C LEU A 268 -7.17 6.56 22.62
N LYS A 269 -8.37 5.99 22.35
CA LYS A 269 -9.26 5.49 23.42
C LYS A 269 -8.60 4.40 24.27
N TYR A 270 -7.78 3.57 23.64
CA TYR A 270 -7.12 2.43 24.28
C TYR A 270 -5.64 2.69 24.56
N ASN A 271 -5.04 3.68 23.90
CA ASN A 271 -3.62 4.04 24.01
C ASN A 271 -3.44 5.56 24.28
N PRO A 272 -3.84 6.08 25.46
CA PRO A 272 -3.64 7.48 25.79
C PRO A 272 -2.16 7.87 25.72
N GLY A 273 -1.86 9.02 25.12
CA GLY A 273 -0.48 9.50 24.93
C GLY A 273 0.26 8.88 23.74
N ALA A 274 -0.38 8.03 22.93
CA ALA A 274 0.24 7.46 21.74
C ALA A 274 0.61 8.54 20.72
N THR A 275 1.76 8.34 20.06
CA THR A 275 2.19 9.18 18.94
C THR A 275 1.45 8.79 17.67
N ILE A 276 0.94 9.80 16.95
CA ILE A 276 0.26 9.67 15.66
C ILE A 276 0.96 10.59 14.65
N VAL A 277 1.34 10.05 13.49
CA VAL A 277 2.06 10.79 12.45
C VAL A 277 1.14 11.17 11.29
N GLY A 278 1.17 12.43 10.87
CA GLY A 278 0.49 12.91 9.66
C GLY A 278 1.49 13.61 8.73
N GLU A 279 1.30 13.52 7.41
CA GLU A 279 2.16 14.26 6.47
C GLU A 279 1.85 15.77 6.44
N VAL A 280 2.78 16.55 5.87
CA VAL A 280 2.66 18.03 5.72
C VAL A 280 1.41 18.52 4.96
N LYS A 281 0.77 17.66 4.14
CA LYS A 281 -0.46 18.00 3.40
C LYS A 281 -1.73 17.82 4.21
N CYS A 282 -1.68 17.11 5.34
CA CYS A 282 -2.84 16.94 6.19
C CYS A 282 -3.28 18.27 6.82
N SER A 283 -4.58 18.46 7.01
CA SER A 283 -5.12 19.66 7.65
C SER A 283 -4.54 19.88 9.05
N GLN A 284 -4.37 21.15 9.44
CA GLN A 284 -4.05 21.52 10.82
C GLN A 284 -5.06 20.97 11.84
N ASN A 285 -6.29 20.70 11.39
CA ASN A 285 -7.32 20.07 12.21
C ASN A 285 -6.92 18.67 12.68
N LEU A 286 -6.24 17.87 11.85
CA LEU A 286 -5.77 16.54 12.23
C LEU A 286 -4.89 16.62 13.49
N PHE A 287 -3.88 17.49 13.45
CA PHE A 287 -2.91 17.60 14.55
C PHE A 287 -3.57 18.09 15.84
N LYS A 288 -4.47 19.07 15.73
CA LYS A 288 -5.25 19.56 16.88
C LYS A 288 -6.20 18.49 17.42
N ASP A 289 -6.80 17.69 16.55
CA ASP A 289 -7.71 16.62 16.95
C ASP A 289 -6.97 15.53 17.74
N ILE A 290 -5.79 15.12 17.26
CA ILE A 290 -4.90 14.17 17.96
C ILE A 290 -4.56 14.69 19.36
N GLU A 291 -4.09 15.93 19.47
CA GLU A 291 -3.74 16.56 20.76
C GLU A 291 -4.97 16.68 21.68
N GLY A 292 -6.13 17.06 21.13
CA GLY A 292 -7.40 17.18 21.86
C GLY A 292 -7.91 15.84 22.40
N HIS A 293 -7.55 14.73 21.77
CA HIS A 293 -7.85 13.37 22.21
C HIS A 293 -6.72 12.73 23.04
N GLY A 294 -5.75 13.53 23.49
CA GLY A 294 -4.68 13.09 24.39
C GLY A 294 -3.55 12.33 23.71
N GLY A 295 -3.41 12.43 22.38
CA GLY A 295 -2.29 11.89 21.62
C GLY A 295 -1.14 12.89 21.44
N ILE A 296 -0.03 12.41 20.88
CA ILE A 296 1.10 13.24 20.48
C ILE A 296 1.10 13.32 18.95
N ALA A 297 0.85 14.50 18.40
CA ALA A 297 0.81 14.70 16.96
C ALA A 297 2.22 14.99 16.41
N VAL A 298 2.64 14.25 15.38
CA VAL A 298 3.93 14.45 14.71
C VAL A 298 3.71 14.68 13.22
N MET A 299 4.31 15.75 12.69
CA MET A 299 4.30 16.02 11.26
C MET A 299 5.51 15.39 10.56
N SER A 300 5.27 14.76 9.40
CA SER A 300 6.31 14.17 8.54
C SER A 300 6.30 14.78 7.14
N ALA A 301 7.42 14.69 6.43
CA ALA A 301 7.46 14.92 4.99
C ALA A 301 6.58 13.89 4.24
N ALA A 302 6.08 14.28 3.08
CA ALA A 302 5.26 13.45 2.19
C ALA A 302 6.08 12.33 1.53
N GLY A 303 5.52 11.12 1.49
CA GLY A 303 6.10 9.93 0.88
C GLY A 303 5.95 8.70 1.76
N HIS A 304 5.33 7.63 1.22
CA HIS A 304 5.06 6.39 1.94
C HIS A 304 6.30 5.74 2.61
N SER A 305 7.49 5.86 2.00
CA SER A 305 8.73 5.36 2.64
C SER A 305 9.22 6.27 3.78
N LEU A 306 9.05 7.59 3.66
CA LEU A 306 9.42 8.53 4.72
C LEU A 306 8.50 8.45 5.91
N ILE A 307 7.19 8.26 5.69
CA ILE A 307 6.24 8.16 6.78
C ILE A 307 6.49 6.90 7.61
N LYS A 308 6.76 5.75 6.96
CA LYS A 308 7.17 4.51 7.64
C LYS A 308 8.46 4.68 8.45
N ASN A 309 9.44 5.41 7.93
CA ASN A 309 10.65 5.73 8.68
C ASN A 309 10.33 6.61 9.90
N LYS A 310 9.53 7.68 9.72
CA LYS A 310 9.09 8.54 10.82
C LYS A 310 8.35 7.77 11.91
N MET A 311 7.55 6.77 11.53
CA MET A 311 6.89 5.91 12.50
C MET A 311 7.87 5.16 13.39
N GLN A 312 8.94 4.60 12.79
CA GLN A 312 9.97 3.89 13.53
C GLN A 312 10.75 4.83 14.46
N GLU A 313 11.14 6.02 13.97
CA GLU A 313 11.86 7.02 14.77
C GLU A 313 11.06 7.49 15.99
N THR A 314 9.73 7.54 15.87
CA THR A 314 8.85 8.10 16.89
C THR A 314 8.08 7.06 17.69
N ASN A 315 8.24 5.77 17.37
CA ASN A 315 7.44 4.65 17.89
C ASN A 315 5.92 4.95 17.81
N SER A 316 5.47 5.56 16.72
CA SER A 316 4.07 5.92 16.54
C SER A 316 3.20 4.69 16.30
N LEU A 317 1.99 4.68 16.85
CA LEU A 317 1.03 3.59 16.66
C LEU A 317 0.22 3.70 15.37
N LEU A 318 0.23 4.88 14.75
CA LEU A 318 -0.51 5.16 13.53
C LEU A 318 0.21 6.24 12.74
N ALA A 319 0.22 6.09 11.43
CA ALA A 319 0.53 7.17 10.52
C ALA A 319 -0.39 7.19 9.32
N GLY A 320 -0.52 8.36 8.68
CA GLY A 320 -1.19 8.42 7.39
C GLY A 320 -0.86 9.65 6.57
N GLU A 321 -1.14 9.51 5.28
CA GLU A 321 -0.93 10.54 4.26
C GLU A 321 -2.27 11.00 3.69
N MET A 322 -2.31 12.21 3.13
CA MET A 322 -3.51 12.71 2.45
C MET A 322 -3.86 11.81 1.25
N SER A 323 -2.86 11.16 0.65
CA SER A 323 -3.04 10.20 -0.44
C SER A 323 -3.77 8.91 -0.03
N GLY A 324 -4.00 8.67 1.27
CA GLY A 324 -4.71 7.48 1.75
C GLY A 324 -3.81 6.28 2.04
N HIS A 325 -2.48 6.43 2.08
CA HIS A 325 -1.62 5.43 2.73
C HIS A 325 -1.83 5.54 4.24
N ILE A 326 -2.29 4.47 4.88
CA ILE A 326 -2.50 4.41 6.33
C ILE A 326 -1.70 3.24 6.89
N CYS A 327 -0.84 3.53 7.86
CA CYS A 327 0.07 2.56 8.48
C CYS A 327 -0.32 2.36 9.94
N PHE A 328 -0.68 1.13 10.31
CA PHE A 328 -1.07 0.77 11.68
C PHE A 328 0.04 0.01 12.39
N ALA A 329 0.35 0.38 13.64
CA ALA A 329 1.32 -0.29 14.50
C ALA A 329 0.81 -0.52 15.93
N ASP A 330 -0.48 -0.28 16.21
CA ASP A 330 -1.12 -0.54 17.49
C ASP A 330 -1.30 -2.05 17.77
N ASP A 331 -1.76 -2.80 16.76
CA ASP A 331 -1.82 -4.27 16.74
C ASP A 331 -1.54 -4.80 15.32
N TYR A 332 -0.60 -4.15 14.64
CA TYR A 332 -0.21 -4.49 13.26
C TYR A 332 1.26 -4.13 13.00
N TYR A 333 1.71 -4.28 11.76
CA TYR A 333 3.14 -4.34 11.41
C TYR A 333 3.80 -2.99 11.08
N GLY A 334 3.03 -1.90 10.96
CA GLY A 334 3.53 -0.55 10.69
C GLY A 334 3.76 -0.22 9.21
N PHE A 335 3.39 -1.09 8.28
CA PHE A 335 3.36 -0.77 6.85
C PHE A 335 1.97 -0.30 6.39
N ASP A 336 1.95 0.38 5.24
CA ASP A 336 0.77 0.87 4.55
C ASP A 336 -0.07 -0.28 3.97
N ASP A 337 -1.32 -0.37 4.43
CA ASP A 337 -2.23 -1.46 4.07
C ASP A 337 -3.68 -0.98 4.04
N ALA A 338 -4.17 -0.68 2.84
CA ALA A 338 -5.54 -0.25 2.64
C ALA A 338 -6.56 -1.35 2.96
N ILE A 339 -6.19 -2.62 2.78
CA ILE A 339 -7.08 -3.76 3.04
C ILE A 339 -7.27 -3.93 4.55
N TYR A 340 -6.20 -3.80 5.33
CA TYR A 340 -6.29 -3.74 6.78
C TYR A 340 -7.04 -2.48 7.27
N ALA A 341 -6.78 -1.32 6.66
CA ALA A 341 -7.52 -0.08 6.95
C ALA A 341 -9.03 -0.24 6.71
N ALA A 342 -9.43 -0.94 5.64
CA ALA A 342 -10.82 -1.28 5.35
C ALA A 342 -11.45 -2.16 6.45
N CYS A 343 -10.70 -3.13 6.96
CA CYS A 343 -11.14 -3.95 8.09
C CYS A 343 -11.31 -3.12 9.37
N ARG A 344 -10.36 -2.20 9.64
CA ARG A 344 -10.40 -1.30 10.82
C ARG A 344 -11.57 -0.33 10.76
N ILE A 345 -11.86 0.29 9.61
CA ILE A 345 -13.01 1.22 9.52
C ILE A 345 -14.33 0.48 9.69
N LEU A 346 -14.45 -0.75 9.17
CA LEU A 346 -15.63 -1.59 9.38
C LEU A 346 -15.82 -1.97 10.86
N GLN A 347 -14.73 -2.26 11.58
CA GLN A 347 -14.76 -2.49 13.03
C GLN A 347 -15.24 -1.23 13.80
N ILE A 348 -14.77 -0.05 13.43
CA ILE A 348 -15.20 1.23 14.03
C ILE A 348 -16.69 1.48 13.74
N VAL A 349 -17.13 1.33 12.50
CA VAL A 349 -18.55 1.54 12.10
C VAL A 349 -19.47 0.53 12.81
N ALA A 350 -19.05 -0.73 12.92
CA ALA A 350 -19.84 -1.75 13.59
C ALA A 350 -20.05 -1.46 15.08
N SER A 351 -19.04 -0.90 15.76
CA SER A 351 -19.09 -0.55 17.19
C SER A 351 -19.68 0.84 17.47
N SER A 352 -19.80 1.69 16.45
CA SER A 352 -20.34 3.04 16.56
C SER A 352 -21.87 3.07 16.68
N LYS A 353 -22.38 4.08 17.40
CA LYS A 353 -23.81 4.44 17.46
C LYS A 353 -24.21 5.53 16.47
N ILE A 354 -23.23 6.16 15.84
CA ILE A 354 -23.39 7.26 14.88
C ILE A 354 -22.92 6.82 13.50
N LYS A 355 -23.44 7.49 12.47
CA LYS A 355 -23.09 7.25 11.08
C LYS A 355 -21.71 7.80 10.74
N VAL A 356 -21.13 7.36 9.62
CA VAL A 356 -19.81 7.84 9.16
C VAL A 356 -19.82 9.35 8.96
N SER A 357 -20.88 9.89 8.36
CA SER A 357 -21.03 11.35 8.16
C SER A 357 -21.10 12.17 9.46
N GLU A 358 -21.28 11.51 10.60
CA GLU A 358 -21.43 12.14 11.92
C GLU A 358 -20.14 12.08 12.75
N MET A 359 -19.15 11.24 12.38
CA MET A 359 -17.97 10.95 13.19
C MET A 359 -17.01 12.13 13.41
N LEU A 360 -17.09 13.15 12.55
CA LEU A 360 -16.23 14.34 12.56
C LEU A 360 -17.03 15.65 12.57
N LEU A 361 -18.30 15.63 13.00
CA LEU A 361 -19.13 16.85 13.06
C LEU A 361 -18.60 17.90 14.03
N ASP A 362 -17.82 17.48 15.01
CA ASP A 362 -17.15 18.34 15.99
C ASP A 362 -15.84 18.96 15.47
N VAL A 363 -15.34 18.51 14.32
CA VAL A 363 -14.16 19.06 13.68
C VAL A 363 -14.53 20.34 12.90
N PRO A 364 -13.82 21.47 13.10
CA PRO A 364 -14.10 22.71 12.37
C PRO A 364 -14.00 22.52 10.86
N LYS A 365 -14.97 23.05 10.10
CA LYS A 365 -14.87 23.07 8.63
C LYS A 365 -13.76 24.02 8.18
N THR A 366 -12.99 23.58 7.19
CA THR A 366 -11.93 24.36 6.55
C THR A 366 -12.11 24.37 5.04
N GLU A 367 -11.72 25.47 4.40
CA GLU A 367 -11.63 25.57 2.95
C GLU A 367 -10.23 25.11 2.51
N ALA A 368 -10.16 24.39 1.39
CA ALA A 368 -8.90 23.92 0.80
C ALA A 368 -8.89 24.23 -0.71
N THR A 369 -7.71 24.53 -1.25
CA THR A 369 -7.52 24.56 -2.70
C THR A 369 -7.19 23.17 -3.21
N PRO A 370 -7.51 22.85 -4.48
CA PRO A 370 -6.96 21.67 -5.13
C PRO A 370 -5.42 21.68 -5.08
N GLU A 371 -4.83 20.49 -5.16
CA GLU A 371 -3.38 20.31 -5.29
C GLU A 371 -2.83 20.78 -6.64
#